data_AF-A0A139CNS9-F1
#
_entry.id   AF-A0A139CNS9-F1
#
_cell.length_a   1.000
_cell.length_b   1.000
_cell.length_c   1.000
_cell.angle_alpha   90.00
_cell.angle_beta   90.00
_cell.angle_gamma   90.00
#
_symmetry.space_group_name_H-M   'P 1'
#
loop_
_entity.id
_entity.type
_entity.pdbx_description
1 polymer ?
#
loop_
_entity_poly.entity_id
_entity_poly.type
_entity_poly.pdbx_seq_one_letter_code
_entity_poly.pdbx_strand_id
1 'polypeptide(L)' 'MMYYYWKEKGIKPSEFYNMNRGELTVVRAFYERELKDKNKKMKEMSKSGFACPFMF' A
#
# COMPACT_ATOMS: atom_id res chain seq x y z
N MET A 1 -3.48 3.02 -5.86
CA MET A 1 -2.03 3.28 -5.83
C MET A 1 -1.72 4.76 -5.52
N MET A 2 -2.06 5.72 -6.38
CA MET A 2 -1.80 7.15 -6.11
C MET A 2 -2.43 7.62 -4.77
N TYR A 3 -3.71 7.29 -4.53
CA TYR A 3 -4.38 7.58 -3.25
C TYR A 3 -3.67 6.95 -2.03
N TYR A 4 -3.13 5.74 -2.17
CA TYR A 4 -2.41 5.06 -1.09
C TYR A 4 -1.12 5.78 -0.73
N TYR A 5 -0.33 6.19 -1.72
CA TYR A 5 0.90 6.94 -1.49
C TYR A 5 0.64 8.36 -0.96
N TRP A 6 -0.44 8.99 -1.40
CA TRP A 6 -0.87 10.26 -0.83
C TRP A 6 -1.28 10.12 0.64
N LYS A 7 -2.13 9.14 0.96
CA LYS A 7 -2.65 8.92 2.32
C LYS A 7 -1.57 8.41 3.30
N GLU A 8 -0.78 7.41 2.91
CA GLU A 8 0.15 6.72 3.83
C GLU A 8 1.56 7.33 3.83
N LYS A 9 1.97 7.99 2.74
CA LYS A 9 3.34 8.50 2.56
C LYS A 9 3.40 10.00 2.30
N GLY A 10 2.26 10.68 2.15
CA GLY A 10 2.21 12.13 1.92
C GLY A 10 2.69 12.59 0.55
N ILE A 11 2.88 11.67 -0.41
CA ILE A 11 3.35 12.00 -1.76
C ILE A 11 2.25 12.79 -2.48
N LYS A 12 2.56 13.99 -2.97
CA LYS A 12 1.55 14.81 -3.64
C LYS A 12 1.20 14.22 -5.00
N PRO A 13 -0.06 14.35 -5.45
CA PRO A 13 -0.45 13.92 -6.80
C PRO A 13 0.44 14.53 -7.88
N SER A 14 0.86 15.79 -7.71
CA SER A 14 1.75 16.50 -8.65
C SER A 14 3.09 15.78 -8.86
N GLU A 15 3.72 15.26 -7.80
CA GLU A 15 4.97 14.49 -7.92
C GLU A 15 4.72 13.17 -8.62
N PHE A 16 3.58 12.53 -8.36
CA PHE A 16 3.21 11.27 -9.00
C PHE A 16 2.96 11.43 -10.51
N TYR A 17 2.38 12.56 -10.94
CA TYR A 17 2.16 12.87 -12.36
C TYR A 17 3.45 13.26 -13.09
N ASN A 18 4.43 13.80 -12.38
CA ASN A 18 5.73 14.19 -12.93
C ASN A 18 6.73 13.01 -13.02
N MET A 19 6.44 11.86 -12.40
CA MET A 19 7.29 10.68 -12.46
C MET A 19 7.36 10.10 -13.87
N ASN A 20 8.55 9.62 -14.25
CA ASN A 20 8.75 8.99 -15.54
C ASN A 20 8.12 7.58 -15.57
N ARG A 21 7.80 7.05 -16.76
CA ARG A 21 7.15 5.73 -16.89
C ARG A 21 7.91 4.58 -16.21
N GLY A 22 9.25 4.64 -16.20
CA GLY A 22 10.09 3.67 -15.51
C GLY A 22 9.91 3.71 -14.00
N GLU A 23 9.92 4.90 -13.40
CA GLU A 23 9.71 5.11 -11.97
C GLU A 23 8.31 4.65 -11.55
N LEU A 24 7.28 4.99 -12.33
CA LEU A 24 5.91 4.52 -12.09
C LEU A 24 5.82 2.98 -12.05
N THR A 25 6.58 2.30 -12.89
CA THR A 25 6.63 0.83 -12.93
C THR A 25 7.26 0.28 -11.65
N VAL A 26 8.35 0.89 -11.19
CA VAL A 26 9.03 0.52 -9.95
C VAL A 26 8.13 0.75 -8.75
N VAL A 27 7.52 1.93 -8.64
CA VAL A 27 6.58 2.25 -7.56
C VAL A 27 5.42 1.24 -7.58
N ARG A 28 4.94 0.84 -8.77
CA ARG A 28 3.84 -0.13 -8.90
C ARG A 28 4.23 -1.50 -8.36
N ALA A 29 5.42 -1.99 -8.71
CA ALA A 29 5.93 -3.26 -8.20
C ALA A 29 6.03 -3.24 -6.66
N PHE A 30 6.51 -2.14 -6.08
CA PHE A 30 6.57 -1.98 -4.62
C PHE A 30 5.18 -1.95 -3.98
N TYR A 31 4.24 -1.20 -4.56
CA TYR A 31 2.86 -1.15 -4.08
C TYR A 31 2.19 -2.53 -4.05
N GLU A 32 2.37 -3.31 -5.13
CA GLU A 32 1.84 -4.67 -5.21
C GLU A 32 2.47 -5.59 -4.16
N ARG A 33 3.76 -5.40 -3.84
CA ARG A 33 4.43 -6.15 -2.78
C ARG A 33 3.91 -5.79 -1.39
N GLU A 34 3.77 -4.51 -1.08
CA GLU A 34 3.24 -4.06 0.23
C GLU A 34 1.80 -4.56 0.45
N LEU A 35 0.96 -4.54 -0.58
CA LEU A 35 -0.40 -5.08 -0.50
C LEU A 35 -0.40 -6.59 -0.20
N LYS A 36 0.49 -7.36 -0.84
CA LYS A 36 0.64 -8.79 -0.57
C LYS A 36 1.05 -9.04 0.89
N ASP A 37 2.01 -8.28 1.40
CA ASP A 37 2.49 -8.43 2.77
C ASP A 37 1.41 -8.00 3.80
N LYS A 38 0.67 -6.92 3.54
CA LYS A 38 -0.49 -6.51 4.37
C LYS A 38 -1.58 -7.59 4.39
N ASN A 39 -1.94 -8.15 3.24
CA ASN A 39 -2.94 -9.20 3.15
C ASN A 39 -2.47 -10.50 3.83
N LYS A 40 -1.17 -10.83 3.74
CA LYS A 40 -0.58 -11.97 4.45
C LYS A 40 -0.68 -11.78 5.96
N LYS A 41 -0.30 -10.61 6.48
CA LYS A 41 -0.44 -10.28 7.91
C LYS A 41 -1.89 -10.33 8.37
N MET A 42 -2.84 -9.82 7.59
CA MET A 42 -4.27 -9.92 7.91
C MET A 42 -4.74 -11.38 7.99
N LYS A 43 -4.30 -12.24 7.07
CA LYS A 43 -4.61 -13.68 7.09
C LYS A 43 -3.95 -14.41 8.27
N GLU A 44 -2.77 -13.98 8.69
CA GLU A 44 -2.10 -14.53 9.89
C GLU A 44 -2.81 -14.06 11.17
N MET A 45 -3.25 -12.81 11.22
CA MET A 45 -4.07 -12.29 12.33
C MET A 45 -5.43 -12.99 12.43
N SER A 46 -6.11 -13.23 11.30
CA SER A 46 -7.39 -13.96 11.32
C SER A 46 -7.24 -15.42 11.74
N LYS A 47 -6.11 -16.07 11.42
CA LYS A 47 -5.81 -17.44 11.86
C LYS A 47 -5.39 -17.54 13.32
N SER A 48 -4.78 -16.50 13.89
CA SER A 48 -4.29 -16.49 15.27
C SER A 48 -5.37 -16.15 16.31
N GLY A 49 -6.64 -16.02 15.90
CA GLY A 49 -7.78 -15.85 16.82
C GLY A 49 -7.91 -14.47 17.45
N PHE A 50 -6.93 -13.58 17.26
CA PHE A 50 -7.04 -12.16 17.60
C PHE A 50 -7.70 -11.41 16.44
N ALA A 51 -9.02 -11.51 16.37
CA ALA A 51 -9.83 -10.56 15.61
C ALA A 51 -9.78 -9.20 16.34
N CYS A 52 -8.71 -8.43 16.16
CA CYS A 52 -8.73 -7.04 16.59
C CYS A 52 -9.82 -6.31 15.79
N PRO A 53 -10.81 -5.69 16.47
CA PRO A 53 -11.86 -4.98 15.78
C PRO A 53 -11.22 -3.78 15.08
N PHE A 54 -11.46 -3.69 13.78
CA PHE A 54 -11.10 -2.56 12.95
C PHE A 54 -11.70 -1.30 13.57
N MET A 55 -10.91 -0.49 14.29
CA MET A 55 -11.32 0.84 14.71
C MET A 55 -11.21 1.78 13.49
N PHE A 56 -12.30 2.52 13.29
CA PHE A 56 -12.65 3.42 12.19
C PHE A 56 -11.55 4.40 11.76
#